data_AF-B3IUU3-F1
#
_entry.id   AF-B3IUU3-F1
#
_cell.length_a   1.000
_cell.length_b   1.000
_cell.length_c   1.000
_cell.angle_alpha   90.00
_cell.angle_beta   90.00
_cell.angle_gamma   90.00
#
_symmetry.space_group_name_H-M   'P 1'
#
loop_
_entity.id
_entity.type
_entity.pdbx_description
1 polymer ?
#
loop_
_entity_poly.entity_id
_entity_poly.type
_entity_poly.pdbx_seq_one_letter_code
_entity_poly.pdbx_strand_id
1 'polypeptide(L)'
;MYNIMFSIAVHEASDCVVDLIENVFKYNDNVAIVVHCKSGFDFNLDREHVFINPKSYNTGIFDQSLVVVHLSNLYFLETLNMKFKVFSILGSNEMFVKSGLFKYVSTENEHTVCPVNKLDIQTINAFGDKKFVALTEYLGLEIKKSQPEGCFYNESKVSNFFKSEIREYFYDLEKYFIPENRIRCFYRKNSSKLSRLMLKLKVNFRLSRFSYAGEEFFFPTIANSTISGINNSYCFINWEDSLNVTTSDIVNIRESSFDKYTVKRVNRKYNDPIRKFIRSLN
;
A
#
# COMPACT_ATOMS: atom_id res chain seq x y z
N MET A 1 -18.72 9.38 9.88
CA MET A 1 -17.99 8.09 9.93
C MET A 1 -17.97 7.51 8.52
N TYR A 2 -16.79 7.27 7.97
CA TYR A 2 -16.62 6.85 6.58
C TYR A 2 -16.76 5.34 6.42
N ASN A 3 -17.18 4.90 5.24
CA ASN A 3 -17.20 3.49 4.87
C ASN A 3 -15.77 2.97 4.63
N ILE A 4 -15.01 3.66 3.79
CA ILE A 4 -13.62 3.30 3.46
C ILE A 4 -12.72 4.54 3.61
N MET A 5 -11.56 4.33 4.24
CA MET A 5 -10.45 5.28 4.27
C MET A 5 -9.32 4.75 3.39
N PHE A 6 -9.04 5.43 2.28
CA PHE A 6 -7.95 5.09 1.38
C PHE A 6 -6.65 5.82 1.76
N SER A 7 -5.54 5.10 1.79
CA SER A 7 -4.21 5.65 2.06
C SER A 7 -3.37 5.62 0.80
N ILE A 8 -2.98 6.80 0.30
CA ILE A 8 -2.25 6.97 -0.95
C ILE A 8 -0.83 7.49 -0.66
N ALA A 9 0.16 6.80 -1.20
CA ALA A 9 1.56 7.25 -1.21
C ALA A 9 1.89 7.92 -2.55
N VAL A 10 2.20 9.22 -2.53
CA VAL A 10 2.38 10.02 -3.75
C VAL A 10 3.85 10.35 -4.00
N HIS A 11 4.31 10.08 -5.22
CA HIS A 11 5.69 10.28 -5.67
C HIS A 11 5.78 10.69 -7.17
N GLU A 12 4.66 11.13 -7.75
CA GLU A 12 4.47 11.36 -9.20
C GLU A 12 3.78 12.71 -9.48
N ALA A 13 3.38 12.96 -10.73
CA ALA A 13 2.77 14.22 -11.14
C ALA A 13 1.39 14.48 -10.48
N SER A 14 1.15 15.73 -10.08
CA SER A 14 -0.04 16.15 -9.33
C SER A 14 -1.35 15.90 -10.09
N ASP A 15 -1.34 16.02 -11.41
CA ASP A 15 -2.49 15.77 -12.28
C ASP A 15 -2.98 14.31 -12.20
N CYS A 16 -2.05 13.36 -12.12
CA CYS A 16 -2.36 11.92 -11.99
C CYS A 16 -2.95 11.58 -10.62
N VAL A 17 -2.53 12.32 -9.60
CA VAL A 17 -3.02 12.15 -8.23
C VAL A 17 -4.43 12.70 -8.11
N VAL A 18 -4.69 13.89 -8.66
CA VAL A 18 -6.05 14.46 -8.73
C VAL A 18 -6.97 13.52 -9.51
N ASP A 19 -6.53 13.02 -10.67
CA ASP A 19 -7.29 12.05 -11.46
C ASP A 19 -7.62 10.77 -10.69
N LEU A 20 -6.69 10.24 -9.90
CA LEU A 20 -6.94 9.11 -9.00
C LEU A 20 -7.96 9.46 -7.91
N ILE A 21 -7.84 10.64 -7.30
CA ILE A 21 -8.76 11.10 -6.26
C ILE A 21 -10.18 11.20 -6.82
N GLU A 22 -10.38 11.85 -7.97
CA GLU A 22 -11.69 11.91 -8.62
C GLU A 22 -12.23 10.53 -8.98
N ASN A 23 -11.35 9.64 -9.44
CA ASN A 23 -11.71 8.27 -9.75
C ASN A 23 -12.17 7.50 -8.50
N VAL A 24 -11.55 7.68 -7.34
CA VAL A 24 -11.99 7.07 -6.08
C VAL A 24 -13.41 7.52 -5.72
N PHE A 25 -13.67 8.84 -5.75
CA PHE A 25 -14.98 9.40 -5.42
C PHE A 25 -16.07 9.05 -6.42
N LYS A 26 -15.72 8.83 -7.70
CA LYS A 26 -16.66 8.39 -8.73
C LYS A 26 -17.25 7.00 -8.46
N TYR A 27 -16.45 6.08 -7.95
CA TYR A 27 -16.82 4.67 -7.81
C TYR A 27 -17.19 4.25 -6.38
N ASN A 28 -16.99 5.12 -5.39
CA ASN A 28 -17.19 4.80 -3.99
C ASN A 28 -17.92 5.92 -3.24
N ASP A 29 -18.99 5.53 -2.53
CA ASP A 29 -19.77 6.44 -1.70
C ASP A 29 -19.28 6.46 -0.24
N ASN A 30 -19.38 7.64 0.40
CA ASN A 30 -19.01 7.86 1.80
C ASN A 30 -17.57 7.39 2.11
N VAL A 31 -16.62 7.82 1.30
CA VAL A 31 -15.19 7.51 1.46
C VAL A 31 -14.38 8.75 1.80
N ALA A 32 -13.19 8.53 2.35
CA ALA A 32 -12.19 9.56 2.57
C ALA A 32 -10.82 9.06 2.10
N ILE A 33 -9.93 10.00 1.83
CA ILE A 33 -8.58 9.72 1.33
C ILE A 33 -7.57 10.45 2.20
N VAL A 34 -6.55 9.74 2.67
CA VAL A 34 -5.35 10.34 3.26
C VAL A 34 -4.18 10.21 2.29
N VAL A 35 -3.55 11.34 1.98
CA VAL A 35 -2.48 11.46 1.01
C VAL A 35 -1.17 11.73 1.74
N HIS A 36 -0.15 10.92 1.45
CA HIS A 36 1.20 11.17 1.92
C HIS A 36 2.09 11.61 0.76
N CYS A 37 2.66 12.81 0.86
CA CYS A 37 3.57 13.32 -0.15
C CYS A 37 5.02 12.94 0.15
N LYS A 38 5.75 12.55 -0.89
CA LYS A 38 7.22 12.42 -0.81
C LYS A 38 7.84 13.78 -0.47
N SER A 39 8.93 13.77 0.29
CA SER A 39 9.70 14.99 0.57
C SER A 39 10.13 15.70 -0.73
N GLY A 40 9.85 17.00 -0.79
CA GLY A 40 10.11 17.88 -1.94
C GLY A 40 9.02 17.83 -3.03
N PHE A 41 7.96 17.06 -2.83
CA PHE A 41 6.78 17.10 -3.71
C PHE A 41 5.75 18.06 -3.13
N ASP A 42 5.55 19.19 -3.81
CA ASP A 42 4.54 20.17 -3.44
C ASP A 42 3.19 19.77 -4.05
N PHE A 43 2.25 19.42 -3.19
CA PHE A 43 0.90 19.04 -3.56
C PHE A 43 -0.05 19.58 -2.53
N ASN A 44 -0.98 20.39 -3.02
CA ASN A 44 -2.08 20.89 -2.25
C ASN A 44 -3.36 20.65 -3.06
N LEU A 45 -4.39 20.18 -2.39
CA LEU A 45 -5.71 19.97 -2.96
C LEU A 45 -6.72 20.28 -1.87
N ASP A 46 -7.43 21.40 -2.04
CA ASP A 46 -8.56 21.75 -1.19
C ASP A 46 -9.80 21.01 -1.70
N ARG A 47 -10.04 19.81 -1.14
CA ARG A 47 -11.16 18.95 -1.48
C ARG A 47 -11.72 18.31 -0.22
N GLU A 48 -13.04 18.35 -0.08
CA GLU A 48 -13.72 17.68 1.01
C GLU A 48 -13.37 16.19 1.07
N HIS A 49 -13.19 15.67 2.29
CA HIS A 49 -12.83 14.27 2.57
C HIS A 49 -11.45 13.85 2.03
N VAL A 50 -10.59 14.79 1.64
CA VAL A 50 -9.17 14.55 1.35
C VAL A 50 -8.31 15.18 2.43
N PHE A 51 -7.42 14.38 3.02
CA PHE A 51 -6.53 14.79 4.11
C PHE A 51 -5.08 14.65 3.66
N ILE A 52 -4.32 15.74 3.67
CA ILE A 52 -2.90 15.72 3.34
C ILE A 52 -2.11 15.55 4.63
N ASN A 53 -1.34 14.47 4.72
CA ASN A 53 -0.45 14.25 5.86
C ASN A 53 0.66 15.31 5.85
N PRO A 54 0.84 16.09 6.93
CA PRO A 54 1.84 17.15 6.98
C PRO A 54 3.26 16.60 7.01
N LYS A 55 3.45 15.33 7.38
CA LYS A 55 4.76 14.70 7.34
C LYS A 55 5.12 14.33 5.90
N SER A 56 6.38 14.53 5.55
CA SER A 56 6.94 14.10 4.28
C SER A 56 8.21 13.29 4.51
N TYR A 57 8.44 12.30 3.65
CA TYR A 57 9.54 11.34 3.81
C TYR A 57 10.33 11.16 2.52
N ASN A 58 11.60 10.82 2.67
CA ASN A 58 12.45 10.41 1.56
C ASN A 58 12.17 8.94 1.20
N THR A 59 11.23 8.70 0.31
CA THR A 59 10.82 7.35 -0.13
C THR A 59 11.74 6.76 -1.20
N GLY A 60 11.72 5.43 -1.34
CA GLY A 60 12.58 4.66 -2.24
C GLY A 60 11.95 3.34 -2.68
N ILE A 61 12.75 2.45 -3.27
CA ILE A 61 12.31 1.15 -3.78
C ILE A 61 12.93 0.05 -2.91
N PHE A 62 12.10 -0.91 -2.49
CA PHE A 62 12.49 -2.05 -1.63
C PHE A 62 13.23 -1.62 -0.36
N ASP A 63 12.73 -0.58 0.30
CA ASP A 63 13.42 0.07 1.40
C ASP A 63 12.51 0.37 2.60
N GLN A 64 11.35 -0.30 2.73
CA GLN A 64 10.35 -0.06 3.79
C GLN A 64 9.59 1.27 3.72
N SER A 65 9.80 2.10 2.70
CA SER A 65 9.18 3.43 2.67
C SER A 65 7.65 3.39 2.70
N LEU A 66 7.01 2.42 2.05
CA LEU A 66 5.55 2.31 2.08
C LEU A 66 5.00 1.91 3.45
N VAL A 67 5.73 1.11 4.26
CA VAL A 67 5.35 0.85 5.66
C VAL A 67 5.27 2.16 6.44
N VAL A 68 6.32 2.98 6.35
CA VAL A 68 6.40 4.24 7.09
C VAL A 68 5.34 5.22 6.61
N VAL A 69 5.12 5.32 5.30
CA VAL A 69 4.12 6.21 4.71
C VAL A 69 2.70 5.86 5.18
N HIS A 70 2.29 4.60 5.07
CA HIS A 70 0.92 4.21 5.38
C HIS A 70 0.65 4.17 6.90
N LEU A 71 1.64 3.84 7.73
CA LEU A 71 1.54 4.00 9.19
C LEU A 71 1.47 5.47 9.61
N SER A 72 2.28 6.34 9.00
CA SER A 72 2.20 7.79 9.25
C SER A 72 0.82 8.33 8.93
N ASN A 73 0.20 7.86 7.83
CA ASN A 73 -1.18 8.19 7.49
C ASN A 73 -2.18 7.71 8.55
N LEU A 74 -2.07 6.47 9.04
CA LEU A 74 -2.93 5.97 10.12
C LEU A 74 -2.81 6.79 11.39
N TYR A 75 -1.60 7.12 11.82
CA TYR A 75 -1.38 7.95 13.01
C TYR A 75 -1.84 9.39 12.81
N PHE A 76 -1.70 9.95 11.61
CA PHE A 76 -2.25 11.26 11.31
C PHE A 76 -3.78 11.24 11.41
N LEU A 77 -4.45 10.23 10.84
CA LEU A 77 -5.90 10.06 10.95
C LEU A 77 -6.38 9.91 12.41
N GLU A 78 -5.60 9.23 13.25
CA GLU A 78 -5.85 9.14 14.70
C GLU A 78 -5.81 10.52 15.36
N THR A 79 -4.81 11.37 15.04
CA THR A 79 -4.74 12.75 15.59
C THR A 79 -5.94 13.63 15.18
N LEU A 80 -6.55 13.32 14.04
CA LEU A 80 -7.75 13.99 13.54
C LEU A 80 -9.06 13.37 14.08
N ASN A 81 -8.98 12.34 14.93
CA ASN A 81 -10.13 11.56 15.43
C ASN A 81 -11.03 11.01 14.30
N MET A 82 -10.42 10.62 13.18
CA MET A 82 -11.16 10.14 12.01
C MET A 82 -11.65 8.72 12.24
N LYS A 83 -12.93 8.48 11.94
CA LYS A 83 -13.58 7.17 12.06
C LYS A 83 -13.95 6.60 10.70
N PHE A 84 -13.57 5.35 10.47
CA PHE A 84 -13.85 4.60 9.24
C PHE A 84 -14.06 3.12 9.54
N LYS A 85 -14.83 2.41 8.71
CA LYS A 85 -15.07 0.96 8.89
C LYS A 85 -13.95 0.09 8.29
N VAL A 86 -13.39 0.54 7.17
CA VAL A 86 -12.33 -0.17 6.44
C VAL A 86 -11.20 0.79 6.09
N PHE A 87 -9.97 0.37 6.33
CA PHE A 87 -8.77 1.02 5.83
C PHE A 87 -8.23 0.25 4.63
N SER A 88 -7.81 0.95 3.59
CA SER A 88 -7.26 0.32 2.41
C SER A 88 -6.07 1.08 1.85
N ILE A 89 -5.06 0.34 1.40
CA ILE A 89 -3.85 0.88 0.78
C ILE A 89 -4.09 0.97 -0.72
N LEU A 90 -3.88 2.17 -1.29
CA LEU A 90 -4.09 2.42 -2.71
C LEU A 90 -2.80 2.98 -3.31
N GLY A 91 -2.25 2.27 -4.30
CA GLY A 91 -1.11 2.78 -5.03
C GLY A 91 -1.54 3.74 -6.14
N SER A 92 -0.72 4.73 -6.43
CA SER A 92 -1.03 5.83 -7.35
C SER A 92 -1.26 5.44 -8.83
N ASN A 93 -0.83 4.23 -9.22
CA ASN A 93 -1.05 3.60 -10.52
C ASN A 93 -2.17 2.56 -10.52
N GLU A 94 -3.09 2.67 -9.57
CA GLU A 94 -4.31 1.88 -9.47
C GLU A 94 -5.50 2.76 -9.82
N MET A 95 -6.50 2.22 -10.50
CA MET A 95 -7.74 2.96 -10.78
C MET A 95 -8.96 2.06 -10.62
N PHE A 96 -10.01 2.61 -10.03
CA PHE A 96 -11.33 2.02 -9.96
C PHE A 96 -11.99 1.99 -11.34
N VAL A 97 -12.61 0.85 -11.61
CA VAL A 97 -13.37 0.60 -12.84
C VAL A 97 -14.79 0.12 -12.55
N LYS A 98 -15.11 -0.22 -11.31
CA LYS A 98 -16.41 -0.78 -10.89
C LYS A 98 -16.79 -0.31 -9.49
N SER A 99 -18.05 0.03 -9.29
CA SER A 99 -18.61 0.45 -7.99
C SER A 99 -18.99 -0.75 -7.12
N GLY A 100 -19.27 -0.51 -5.84
CA GLY A 100 -19.76 -1.53 -4.91
C GLY A 100 -18.67 -2.16 -4.03
N LEU A 101 -17.45 -1.61 -4.03
CA LEU A 101 -16.35 -2.13 -3.22
C LEU A 101 -16.74 -2.27 -1.75
N PHE A 102 -17.39 -1.25 -1.18
CA PHE A 102 -17.74 -1.30 0.24
C PHE A 102 -18.64 -2.49 0.60
N LYS A 103 -19.59 -2.86 -0.27
CA LYS A 103 -20.42 -4.06 -0.06
C LYS A 103 -19.53 -5.30 0.03
N TYR A 104 -18.58 -5.44 -0.90
CA TYR A 104 -17.65 -6.56 -0.90
C TYR A 104 -16.77 -6.63 0.34
N VAL A 105 -16.14 -5.52 0.74
CA VAL A 105 -15.21 -5.50 1.88
C VAL A 105 -15.90 -5.46 3.25
N SER A 106 -17.23 -5.28 3.28
CA SER A 106 -18.02 -5.27 4.53
C SER A 106 -18.77 -6.57 4.82
N THR A 107 -18.98 -7.43 3.82
CA THR A 107 -19.72 -8.70 3.97
C THR A 107 -18.84 -9.84 4.45
N GLU A 108 -18.49 -9.94 5.74
CA GLU A 108 -17.64 -10.99 6.36
C GLU A 108 -16.30 -11.34 5.66
N ASN A 109 -16.02 -10.74 4.52
CA ASN A 109 -14.84 -10.97 3.72
C ASN A 109 -13.69 -10.34 4.48
N GLU A 110 -12.82 -11.17 4.99
CA GLU A 110 -11.54 -10.76 5.53
C GLU A 110 -10.52 -10.78 4.41
N HIS A 111 -9.66 -9.77 4.29
CA HIS A 111 -8.52 -9.85 3.39
C HIS A 111 -7.68 -11.10 3.71
N THR A 112 -7.59 -12.00 2.73
CA THR A 112 -6.87 -13.27 2.83
C THR A 112 -5.54 -13.19 2.11
N VAL A 113 -4.57 -13.95 2.62
CA VAL A 113 -3.23 -14.01 2.08
C VAL A 113 -2.85 -15.43 1.71
N CYS A 114 -2.04 -15.59 0.67
CA CYS A 114 -1.53 -16.91 0.31
C CYS A 114 -0.36 -17.31 1.22
N PRO A 115 -0.10 -18.63 1.38
CA PRO A 115 1.08 -19.11 2.09
C PRO A 115 2.37 -18.49 1.55
N VAL A 116 3.29 -18.18 2.45
CA VAL A 116 4.56 -17.55 2.11
C VAL A 116 5.49 -18.54 1.42
N ASN A 117 5.99 -18.19 0.23
CA ASN A 117 7.03 -18.96 -0.46
C ASN A 117 8.40 -18.69 0.18
N LYS A 118 8.94 -19.67 0.93
CA LYS A 118 10.23 -19.55 1.63
C LYS A 118 11.45 -19.39 0.72
N LEU A 119 11.32 -19.69 -0.58
CA LEU A 119 12.39 -19.52 -1.57
C LEU A 119 12.36 -18.16 -2.26
N ASP A 120 11.29 -17.38 -2.09
CA ASP A 120 11.20 -16.04 -2.63
C ASP A 120 12.19 -15.10 -1.92
N ILE A 121 12.92 -14.31 -2.69
CA ILE A 121 13.98 -13.45 -2.16
C ILE A 121 13.45 -12.36 -1.22
N GLN A 122 12.25 -11.83 -1.50
CA GLN A 122 11.61 -10.85 -0.61
C GLN A 122 11.31 -11.49 0.74
N THR A 123 10.84 -12.75 0.72
CA THR A 123 10.60 -13.55 1.92
C THR A 123 11.90 -13.77 2.70
N ILE A 124 12.96 -14.27 2.04
CA ILE A 124 14.26 -14.49 2.69
C ILE A 124 14.76 -13.22 3.38
N ASN A 125 14.60 -12.06 2.73
CA ASN A 125 15.00 -10.78 3.26
C ASN A 125 14.12 -10.31 4.44
N ALA A 126 12.81 -10.55 4.39
CA ALA A 126 11.89 -10.24 5.50
C ALA A 126 12.24 -11.05 6.76
N PHE A 127 12.51 -12.35 6.62
CA PHE A 127 13.00 -13.19 7.73
C PHE A 127 14.42 -12.82 8.19
N GLY A 128 15.19 -12.10 7.38
CA GLY A 128 16.49 -11.54 7.76
C GLY A 128 16.41 -10.22 8.53
N ASP A 129 15.25 -9.56 8.55
CA ASP A 129 15.04 -8.32 9.30
C ASP A 129 14.80 -8.63 10.78
N LYS A 130 15.89 -8.67 11.54
CA LYS A 130 15.88 -9.00 12.97
C LYS A 130 14.88 -8.18 13.79
N LYS A 131 14.67 -6.91 13.44
CA LYS A 131 13.74 -6.06 14.20
C LYS A 131 12.28 -6.36 13.86
N PHE A 132 11.98 -6.67 12.60
CA PHE A 132 10.64 -7.12 12.22
C PHE A 132 10.33 -8.51 12.79
N VAL A 133 11.28 -9.45 12.69
CA VAL A 133 11.15 -10.79 13.27
C VAL A 133 10.93 -10.72 14.77
N ALA A 134 11.76 -9.97 15.51
CA ALA A 134 11.61 -9.82 16.95
C ALA A 134 10.25 -9.22 17.35
N LEU A 135 9.74 -8.25 16.57
CA LEU A 135 8.40 -7.70 16.79
C LEU A 135 7.32 -8.77 16.60
N THR A 136 7.40 -9.56 15.53
CA THR A 136 6.41 -10.61 15.25
C THR A 136 6.45 -11.73 16.28
N GLU A 137 7.64 -12.12 16.74
CA GLU A 137 7.82 -13.11 17.81
C GLU A 137 7.23 -12.59 19.13
N TYR A 138 7.50 -11.33 19.49
CA TYR A 138 6.96 -10.70 20.69
C TYR A 138 5.42 -10.67 20.67
N LEU A 139 4.81 -10.39 19.51
CA LEU A 139 3.36 -10.34 19.35
C LEU A 139 2.72 -11.72 19.12
N GLY A 140 3.51 -12.80 19.02
CA GLY A 140 3.01 -14.14 18.71
C GLY A 140 2.38 -14.25 17.32
N LEU A 141 2.87 -13.47 16.35
CA LEU A 141 2.33 -13.41 14.98
C LEU A 141 3.20 -14.20 13.99
N GLU A 142 2.53 -14.94 13.11
CA GLU A 142 3.18 -15.56 11.96
C GLU A 142 3.41 -14.53 10.84
N ILE A 143 4.64 -14.47 10.31
CA ILE A 143 4.99 -13.61 9.17
C ILE A 143 4.21 -14.06 7.93
N LYS A 144 3.44 -13.12 7.37
CA LYS A 144 2.58 -13.27 6.20
C LYS A 144 3.06 -12.38 5.07
N LYS A 145 2.69 -12.72 3.83
CA LYS A 145 3.00 -11.93 2.65
C LYS A 145 1.74 -11.70 1.81
N SER A 146 1.52 -10.47 1.38
CA SER A 146 0.46 -10.10 0.44
C SER A 146 0.92 -8.91 -0.38
N GLN A 147 0.44 -8.79 -1.61
CA GLN A 147 0.64 -7.56 -2.37
C GLN A 147 -0.21 -6.45 -1.76
N PRO A 148 0.31 -5.21 -1.60
CA PRO A 148 -0.47 -4.12 -1.00
C PRO A 148 -1.68 -3.74 -1.85
N GLU A 149 -1.66 -4.05 -3.14
CA GLU A 149 -2.76 -3.81 -4.07
C GLU A 149 -4.03 -4.56 -3.67
N GLY A 150 -5.13 -3.80 -3.55
CA GLY A 150 -6.42 -4.36 -3.18
C GLY A 150 -6.47 -4.93 -1.77
N CYS A 151 -5.49 -4.62 -0.91
CA CYS A 151 -5.54 -4.93 0.51
C CYS A 151 -6.56 -4.04 1.22
N PHE A 152 -7.31 -4.65 2.14
CA PHE A 152 -8.25 -3.93 2.99
C PHE A 152 -8.27 -4.52 4.40
N TYR A 153 -8.50 -3.67 5.40
CA TYR A 153 -8.48 -4.05 6.80
C TYR A 153 -9.68 -3.41 7.49
N ASN A 154 -10.54 -4.24 8.08
CA ASN A 154 -11.65 -3.75 8.88
C ASN A 154 -11.16 -3.15 10.22
N GLU A 155 -12.06 -2.51 10.96
CA GLU A 155 -11.76 -1.83 12.22
C GLU A 155 -11.00 -2.72 13.23
N SER A 156 -11.39 -3.99 13.38
CA SER A 156 -10.73 -4.90 14.34
C SER A 156 -9.28 -5.18 13.93
N LYS A 157 -9.02 -5.36 12.62
CA LYS A 157 -7.67 -5.56 12.09
C LYS A 157 -6.83 -4.29 12.17
N VAL A 158 -7.44 -3.13 11.90
CA VAL A 158 -6.80 -1.82 11.96
C VAL A 158 -6.35 -1.46 13.37
N SER A 159 -7.12 -1.86 14.39
CA SER A 159 -6.78 -1.61 15.80
C SER A 159 -5.40 -2.15 16.19
N ASN A 160 -4.93 -3.22 15.54
CA ASN A 160 -3.60 -3.78 15.79
C ASN A 160 -2.46 -2.81 15.46
N PHE A 161 -2.63 -1.90 14.50
CA PHE A 161 -1.59 -0.94 14.13
C PHE A 161 -1.37 0.15 15.18
N PHE A 162 -2.29 0.31 16.14
CA PHE A 162 -2.21 1.34 17.18
C PHE A 162 -1.58 0.82 18.49
N LYS A 163 -1.19 -0.45 18.56
CA LYS A 163 -0.47 -1.02 19.71
C LYS A 163 0.87 -0.29 19.95
N SER A 164 1.27 -0.19 21.21
CA SER A 164 2.50 0.51 21.65
C SER A 164 3.75 0.02 20.92
N GLU A 165 3.88 -1.28 20.76
CA GLU A 165 5.06 -1.93 20.17
C GLU A 165 5.17 -1.64 18.67
N ILE A 166 4.01 -1.54 18.00
CA ILE A 166 3.94 -1.16 16.59
C ILE A 166 4.35 0.30 16.42
N ARG A 167 3.92 1.17 17.34
CA ARG A 167 4.28 2.58 17.36
C ARG A 167 5.77 2.79 17.63
N GLU A 168 6.35 2.04 18.56
CA GLU A 168 7.80 2.04 18.82
C GLU A 168 8.60 1.57 17.60
N TYR A 169 8.17 0.47 16.98
CA TYR A 169 8.76 -0.02 15.73
C TYR A 169 8.73 1.05 14.64
N PHE A 170 7.58 1.72 14.49
CA PHE A 170 7.41 2.82 13.55
C PHE A 170 8.38 3.96 13.84
N TYR A 171 8.44 4.48 15.07
CA TYR A 171 9.34 5.60 15.40
C TYR A 171 10.81 5.25 15.24
N ASP A 172 11.22 4.01 15.48
CA ASP A 172 12.56 3.54 15.16
C ASP A 172 12.83 3.56 13.65
N LEU A 173 11.88 3.06 12.85
CA LEU A 173 11.98 2.99 11.40
C LEU A 173 11.92 4.36 10.72
N GLU A 174 11.02 5.25 11.18
CA GLU A 174 10.75 6.59 10.64
C GLU A 174 12.04 7.44 10.56
N LYS A 175 12.93 7.30 11.55
CA LYS A 175 14.21 8.03 11.64
C LYS A 175 15.11 7.85 10.41
N TYR A 176 14.90 6.81 9.59
CA TYR A 176 15.67 6.57 8.35
C TYR A 176 15.08 7.26 7.11
N PHE A 177 13.91 7.89 7.24
CA PHE A 177 13.17 8.51 6.14
C PHE A 177 12.96 10.02 6.32
N ILE A 178 13.14 10.52 7.54
CA ILE A 178 13.16 11.96 7.87
C ILE A 178 14.33 12.64 7.13
N PRO A 179 14.07 13.60 6.22
CA PRO A 179 15.10 14.26 5.39
C PRO A 179 16.23 14.93 6.19
N GLU A 180 15.91 15.44 7.37
CA GLU A 180 16.82 16.10 8.30
C GLU A 180 17.87 15.12 8.84
N ASN A 181 17.53 13.83 8.94
CA ASN A 181 18.46 12.79 9.41
C ASN A 181 19.32 12.23 8.26
N ARG A 182 20.23 13.07 7.76
CA ARG A 182 21.06 12.78 6.57
C ARG A 182 21.88 11.49 6.70
N ILE A 183 22.43 11.21 7.88
CA ILE A 183 23.27 10.02 8.13
C ILE A 183 22.43 8.74 7.98
N ARG A 184 21.26 8.67 8.63
CA ARG A 184 20.38 7.50 8.53
C ARG A 184 19.79 7.34 7.14
N CYS A 185 19.39 8.45 6.50
CA CYS A 185 18.97 8.45 5.11
C CYS A 185 20.06 7.90 4.17
N PHE A 186 21.32 8.31 4.37
CA PHE A 186 22.46 7.82 3.60
C PHE A 186 22.67 6.32 3.82
N TYR A 187 22.66 5.85 5.07
CA TYR A 187 22.76 4.43 5.39
C TYR A 187 21.68 3.61 4.67
N ARG A 188 20.40 4.00 4.82
CA ARG A 188 19.27 3.33 4.15
C ARG A 188 19.46 3.28 2.63
N LYS A 189 19.75 4.42 2.00
CA LYS A 189 19.89 4.51 0.53
C LYS A 189 21.00 3.61 0.01
N ASN A 190 22.16 3.60 0.68
CA ASN A 190 23.27 2.73 0.28
C ASN A 190 22.96 1.26 0.53
N SER A 191 22.31 0.95 1.65
CA SER A 191 21.86 -0.40 1.96
C SER A 191 20.88 -0.93 0.89
N SER A 192 19.84 -0.17 0.54
CA SER A 192 18.91 -0.53 -0.54
C SER A 192 19.57 -0.62 -1.91
N LYS A 193 20.51 0.28 -2.24
CA LYS A 193 21.30 0.18 -3.49
C LYS A 193 22.12 -1.11 -3.54
N LEU A 194 22.81 -1.44 -2.45
CA LEU A 194 23.61 -2.67 -2.36
C LEU A 194 22.71 -3.90 -2.49
N SER A 195 21.60 -3.94 -1.76
CA SER A 195 20.63 -5.05 -1.84
C SER A 195 20.08 -5.25 -3.26
N ARG A 196 19.76 -4.17 -3.97
CA ARG A 196 19.32 -4.26 -5.38
C ARG A 196 20.42 -4.74 -6.31
N LEU A 197 21.68 -4.36 -6.06
CA LEU A 197 22.82 -4.89 -6.82
C LEU A 197 22.98 -6.40 -6.57
N MET A 198 22.92 -6.84 -5.32
CA MET A 198 23.04 -8.26 -4.96
C MET A 198 21.90 -9.10 -5.57
N LEU A 199 20.67 -8.55 -5.58
CA LEU A 199 19.52 -9.16 -6.24
C LEU A 199 19.76 -9.35 -7.74
N LYS A 200 20.31 -8.35 -8.44
CA LYS A 200 20.67 -8.46 -9.86
C LYS A 200 21.74 -9.53 -10.10
N LEU A 201 22.69 -9.67 -9.18
CA LEU A 201 23.73 -10.68 -9.24
C LEU A 201 23.25 -12.08 -8.79
N LYS A 202 21.96 -12.23 -8.43
CA LYS A 202 21.37 -13.47 -7.89
C LYS A 202 22.11 -14.01 -6.67
N VAL A 203 22.76 -13.14 -5.91
CA VAL A 203 23.44 -13.51 -4.67
C VAL A 203 22.46 -13.35 -3.52
N ASN A 204 22.23 -14.45 -2.80
CA ASN A 204 21.43 -14.43 -1.57
C ASN A 204 22.14 -13.61 -0.49
N PHE A 205 21.71 -12.36 -0.31
CA PHE A 205 22.33 -11.43 0.62
C PHE A 205 21.34 -11.01 1.72
N ARG A 206 21.41 -11.71 2.88
CA ARG A 206 20.49 -11.57 4.03
C ARG A 206 20.81 -10.39 4.95
N LEU A 207 21.06 -9.18 4.43
CA LEU A 207 21.80 -8.20 5.21
C LEU A 207 21.14 -6.85 5.44
N SER A 208 19.85 -6.68 5.16
CA SER A 208 19.21 -5.42 5.54
C SER A 208 17.69 -5.43 5.62
N ARG A 209 17.18 -4.77 6.66
CA ARG A 209 15.79 -4.28 6.77
C ARG A 209 15.35 -3.46 5.54
N PHE A 210 16.29 -2.89 4.78
CA PHE A 210 16.05 -2.06 3.60
C PHE A 210 16.32 -2.79 2.28
N SER A 211 15.92 -4.05 2.20
CA SER A 211 16.19 -4.92 1.05
C SER A 211 14.95 -5.61 0.46
N TYR A 212 13.75 -5.23 0.93
CA TYR A 212 12.50 -5.84 0.51
C TYR A 212 11.33 -4.84 0.54
N ALA A 213 10.24 -5.21 -0.12
CA ALA A 213 8.94 -4.55 -0.07
C ALA A 213 8.30 -4.81 1.31
N GLY A 214 8.65 -3.99 2.29
CA GLY A 214 8.26 -4.18 3.68
C GLY A 214 6.76 -4.21 3.90
N GLU A 215 6.03 -3.40 3.17
CA GLU A 215 4.56 -3.28 3.20
C GLU A 215 3.87 -4.59 2.85
N GLU A 216 4.49 -5.40 1.97
CA GLU A 216 3.95 -6.71 1.59
C GLU A 216 3.96 -7.70 2.76
N PHE A 217 4.81 -7.48 3.77
CA PHE A 217 4.92 -8.36 4.92
C PHE A 217 4.29 -7.73 6.17
N PHE A 218 4.61 -6.47 6.41
CA PHE A 218 4.23 -5.76 7.62
C PHE A 218 2.71 -5.69 7.79
N PHE A 219 1.99 -5.14 6.80
CA PHE A 219 0.54 -4.95 6.91
C PHE A 219 -0.23 -6.26 7.09
N PRO A 220 -0.06 -7.29 6.24
CA PRO A 220 -0.80 -8.54 6.42
C PRO A 220 -0.43 -9.26 7.72
N THR A 221 0.82 -9.15 8.18
CA THR A 221 1.28 -9.75 9.44
C THR A 221 0.66 -9.06 10.65
N ILE A 222 0.77 -7.73 10.75
CA ILE A 222 0.26 -6.97 11.91
C ILE A 222 -1.27 -6.94 11.94
N ALA A 223 -1.92 -6.88 10.77
CA ALA A 223 -3.35 -7.11 10.69
C ALA A 223 -3.73 -8.54 11.11
N ASN A 224 -2.78 -9.48 11.17
CA ASN A 224 -3.03 -10.90 11.39
C ASN A 224 -4.06 -11.45 10.38
N SER A 225 -3.81 -11.21 9.08
CA SER A 225 -4.71 -11.58 7.99
C SER A 225 -4.83 -13.10 7.86
N THR A 226 -6.01 -13.63 7.56
CA THR A 226 -6.21 -15.08 7.43
C THR A 226 -5.45 -15.66 6.22
N ILE A 227 -4.78 -16.81 6.40
CA ILE A 227 -4.11 -17.53 5.31
C ILE A 227 -5.15 -18.39 4.58
N SER A 228 -5.24 -18.25 3.26
CA SER A 228 -6.15 -19.01 2.40
C SER A 228 -5.49 -19.36 1.07
N GLY A 229 -5.98 -20.41 0.40
CA GLY A 229 -5.61 -20.71 -0.98
C GLY A 229 -6.17 -19.70 -1.99
N ILE A 230 -7.13 -18.86 -1.58
CA ILE A 230 -7.76 -17.82 -2.40
C ILE A 230 -7.25 -16.46 -1.94
N ASN A 231 -6.74 -15.65 -2.87
CA ASN A 231 -6.45 -14.23 -2.63
C ASN A 231 -7.66 -13.40 -3.05
N ASN A 232 -8.26 -12.71 -2.08
CA ASN A 232 -9.46 -11.91 -2.27
C ASN A 232 -9.17 -10.41 -2.38
N SER A 233 -7.97 -10.04 -2.80
CA SER A 233 -7.64 -8.67 -3.20
C SER A 233 -8.69 -8.17 -4.19
N TYR A 234 -9.22 -6.97 -3.98
CA TYR A 234 -10.18 -6.37 -4.90
C TYR A 234 -9.52 -5.83 -6.18
N CYS A 235 -8.19 -5.92 -6.28
CA CYS A 235 -7.40 -5.37 -7.38
C CYS A 235 -7.10 -6.43 -8.43
N PHE A 236 -7.27 -6.06 -9.70
CA PHE A 236 -6.86 -6.85 -10.84
C PHE A 236 -5.45 -6.46 -11.28
N ILE A 237 -4.61 -7.48 -11.47
CA ILE A 237 -3.26 -7.36 -12.01
C ILE A 237 -3.15 -8.36 -13.16
N ASN A 238 -2.82 -7.88 -14.36
CA ASN A 238 -2.64 -8.74 -15.53
C ASN A 238 -1.28 -9.44 -15.49
N TRP A 239 -1.21 -10.61 -14.85
CA TRP A 239 0.03 -11.39 -14.76
C TRP A 239 0.48 -11.99 -16.11
N GLU A 240 -0.40 -12.06 -17.09
CA GLU A 240 -0.16 -12.75 -18.37
C GLU A 240 0.40 -11.81 -19.44
N ASP A 241 0.05 -10.52 -19.42
CA ASP A 241 0.47 -9.54 -20.43
C ASP A 241 1.50 -8.53 -19.91
N SER A 242 2.63 -9.01 -19.37
CA SER A 242 3.71 -8.15 -18.87
C SER A 242 3.25 -7.06 -17.88
N LEU A 243 2.17 -7.32 -17.14
CA LEU A 243 1.53 -6.38 -16.22
C LEU A 243 0.82 -5.19 -16.88
N ASN A 244 0.57 -5.22 -18.19
CA ASN A 244 -0.19 -4.19 -18.90
C ASN A 244 -1.68 -4.46 -18.76
N VAL A 245 -2.44 -3.42 -18.40
CA VAL A 245 -3.91 -3.47 -18.40
C VAL A 245 -4.44 -2.96 -19.74
N THR A 246 -5.40 -3.67 -20.30
CA THR A 246 -6.06 -3.32 -21.56
C THR A 246 -7.48 -2.79 -21.33
N THR A 247 -8.07 -2.15 -22.35
CA THR A 247 -9.49 -1.75 -22.30
C THR A 247 -10.41 -2.98 -22.24
N SER A 248 -10.02 -4.09 -22.86
CA SER A 248 -10.75 -5.36 -22.80
C SER A 248 -10.79 -5.91 -21.36
N ASP A 249 -9.66 -5.90 -20.65
CA ASP A 249 -9.61 -6.31 -19.23
C ASP A 249 -10.59 -5.48 -18.39
N ILE A 250 -10.63 -4.18 -18.62
CA ILE A 250 -11.51 -3.26 -17.90
C ILE A 250 -12.99 -3.55 -18.17
N VAL A 251 -13.36 -3.77 -19.44
CA VAL A 251 -14.74 -4.14 -19.82
C VAL A 251 -15.12 -5.47 -19.18
N ASN A 252 -14.25 -6.47 -19.27
CA ASN A 252 -14.49 -7.80 -18.68
C ASN A 252 -14.68 -7.73 -17.17
N ILE A 253 -13.86 -6.96 -16.44
CA ILE A 253 -14.01 -6.78 -14.98
C ILE A 253 -15.36 -6.16 -14.63
N ARG A 254 -15.80 -5.16 -15.40
CA ARG A 254 -17.07 -4.46 -15.18
C ARG A 254 -18.27 -5.34 -15.41
N GLU A 255 -18.25 -6.12 -16.48
CA GLU A 255 -19.37 -6.98 -16.90
C GLU A 255 -19.40 -8.31 -16.12
N SER A 256 -18.25 -8.75 -15.60
CA SER A 256 -18.16 -9.98 -14.82
C SER A 256 -18.79 -9.86 -13.43
N SER A 257 -19.14 -11.01 -12.86
CA SER A 257 -19.44 -11.16 -11.43
C SER A 257 -18.18 -11.24 -10.55
N PHE A 258 -16.97 -11.03 -11.11
CA PHE A 258 -15.76 -11.09 -10.31
C PHE A 258 -15.69 -9.93 -9.32
N ASP A 259 -15.18 -10.23 -8.13
CA ASP A 259 -14.95 -9.27 -7.05
C ASP A 259 -13.66 -8.45 -7.27
N LYS A 260 -13.54 -7.90 -8.48
CA LYS A 260 -12.48 -6.99 -8.88
C LYS A 260 -13.08 -5.62 -9.15
N TYR A 261 -12.54 -4.62 -8.48
CA TYR A 261 -13.06 -3.25 -8.46
C TYR A 261 -12.06 -2.24 -9.00
N THR A 262 -10.77 -2.57 -8.92
CA THR A 262 -9.68 -1.76 -9.44
C THR A 262 -8.80 -2.54 -10.42
N VAL A 263 -8.08 -1.81 -11.26
CA VAL A 263 -7.00 -2.32 -12.09
C VAL A 263 -5.69 -1.65 -11.70
N LYS A 264 -4.61 -2.42 -11.70
CA LYS A 264 -3.26 -1.90 -11.46
C LYS A 264 -2.50 -1.65 -12.76
N ARG A 265 -1.39 -0.92 -12.63
CA ARG A 265 -0.37 -0.68 -13.67
C ARG A 265 -0.86 0.28 -14.77
N VAL A 266 -1.85 1.09 -14.44
CA VAL A 266 -2.23 2.24 -15.26
C VAL A 266 -1.08 3.25 -15.25
N ASN A 267 -0.67 3.73 -16.43
CA ASN A 267 0.48 4.62 -16.54
C ASN A 267 0.25 5.91 -15.74
N ARG A 268 1.31 6.46 -15.13
CA ARG A 268 1.27 7.69 -14.31
C ARG A 268 1.40 8.94 -15.20
N LYS A 269 0.62 8.98 -16.27
CA LYS A 269 0.52 10.11 -17.20
C LYS A 269 -0.94 10.44 -17.37
N TYR A 270 -1.36 11.66 -17.06
CA TYR A 270 -2.77 12.06 -17.11
C TYR A 270 -3.44 11.78 -18.46
N ASN A 271 -2.68 11.95 -19.55
CA ASN A 271 -3.14 11.72 -20.92
C ASN A 271 -3.04 10.28 -21.43
N ASP A 272 -2.67 9.33 -20.57
CA ASP A 272 -2.61 7.91 -20.91
C ASP A 272 -3.94 7.39 -21.48
N PRO A 273 -3.93 6.58 -22.55
CA PRO A 273 -5.15 6.06 -23.17
C PRO A 273 -6.05 5.28 -22.21
N ILE A 274 -5.47 4.47 -21.31
CA ILE A 274 -6.26 3.70 -20.34
C ILE A 274 -6.91 4.63 -19.33
N ARG A 275 -6.19 5.64 -18.82
CA ARG A 275 -6.80 6.66 -17.94
C ARG A 275 -7.95 7.40 -18.59
N LYS A 276 -7.77 7.83 -19.85
CA LYS A 276 -8.83 8.49 -20.63
C LYS A 276 -10.04 7.60 -20.80
N PHE A 277 -9.82 6.32 -21.11
CA PHE A 277 -10.89 5.34 -21.23
C PHE A 277 -11.66 5.20 -19.90
N ILE A 278 -10.97 4.96 -18.77
CA ILE A 278 -11.58 4.84 -17.44
C ILE A 278 -12.39 6.08 -17.05
N ARG A 279 -11.89 7.29 -17.36
CA ARG A 279 -12.63 8.54 -17.13
C ARG A 279 -13.93 8.60 -17.92
N SER A 280 -13.93 8.12 -19.17
CA SER A 280 -15.09 8.15 -20.06
C SER A 280 -16.20 7.13 -19.71
N LEU A 281 -15.90 6.14 -18.87
CA LEU A 281 -16.89 5.16 -18.43
C LEU A 281 -17.94 5.83 -17.53
N ASN A 282 -19.22 5.49 -17.66
CA ASN A 282 -20.24 5.93 -16.71
C ASN A 282 -20.38 4.98 -15.53
#